data_AF-S3CXZ0-F1
#
_entry.id   AF-S3CXZ0-F1
#
_cell.length_a   1.000
_cell.length_b   1.000
_cell.length_c   1.000
_cell.angle_alpha   90.00
_cell.angle_beta   90.00
_cell.angle_gamma   90.00
#
_symmetry.space_group_name_H-M   'P 1'
#
loop_
_entity.id
_entity.type
_entity.pdbx_description
1 polymer ?
#
loop_
_entity_poly.entity_id
_entity_poly.type
_entity_poly.pdbx_seq_one_letter_code
_entity_poly.pdbx_strand_id
1 'polypeptide(L)'
;MSSYNDEENAKHGFTCSYGRFYTFPGRVERVEASSLRSMFLPKLTAEANKKLKEGRSGNFVRGQLKHYGVKFDESEMSGNGTPLMKKVLQAGKCDKVPDHITRLREQLHAEWLNKQTPEQLSSFPDWVMEKYFLSSGQPDRKKTATVVASKVAGLHNETGRGPKTQTIFMGWNSAAVKKAAKDHPAKEAKEVQAEGDEREDQREEMHTDYLNTQKQKKGPKSSKRYSPVGSYIIDCKEIEEQWPDQAEDLSLDIRQTEEPGIFEASFNFGILEGVMIIGAEKKALEQYCSQLDLEDESDLEEEEDEEEDKDDDEDEDESENEKKRARSSKRKSEAPRGRGRPPKKSKSEPAQSRTYLLRLKCRETGEGEIQSEAEQGTITFKDGNLASFTGKATLPCVGEAIPFSGRKISDTPAAPESSWADFSENAYEDARVGRWH
;
A
#
# COMPACT_ATOMS: atom_id res chain seq x y z
N MET A 1 -4.81 -21.69 2.43
CA MET A 1 -4.88 -22.41 3.72
C MET A 1 -6.25 -22.21 4.38
N SER A 2 -7.29 -22.92 3.91
CA SER A 2 -8.66 -22.85 4.49
C SER A 2 -9.35 -24.22 4.38
N SER A 3 -8.68 -25.30 4.79
CA SER A 3 -9.26 -26.65 4.80
C SER A 3 -9.53 -27.20 6.21
N TYR A 4 -9.07 -26.52 7.27
CA TYR A 4 -9.16 -27.02 8.64
C TYR A 4 -10.46 -26.65 9.38
N ASN A 5 -11.22 -25.66 8.91
CA ASN A 5 -12.47 -25.24 9.58
C ASN A 5 -13.73 -25.98 9.10
N ASP A 6 -13.61 -26.93 8.16
CA ASP A 6 -14.76 -27.61 7.58
C ASP A 6 -15.30 -28.75 8.46
N GLU A 7 -14.44 -29.39 9.27
CA GLU A 7 -14.84 -30.54 10.09
C GLU A 7 -15.80 -30.14 11.22
N GLU A 8 -15.58 -28.97 11.84
CA GLU A 8 -16.44 -28.47 12.93
C GLU A 8 -17.82 -27.99 12.46
N ASN A 9 -18.03 -27.79 11.15
CA ASN A 9 -19.28 -27.24 10.61
C ASN A 9 -20.16 -28.27 9.88
N ALA A 10 -19.76 -29.55 9.85
CA ALA A 10 -20.48 -30.59 9.11
C ALA A 10 -21.78 -31.03 9.80
N LYS A 11 -22.93 -30.49 9.39
CA LYS A 11 -24.25 -30.87 9.92
C LYS A 11 -24.80 -32.09 9.20
N HIS A 12 -25.06 -33.18 9.95
CA HIS A 12 -25.46 -34.48 9.38
C HIS A 12 -24.49 -35.00 8.29
N GLY A 13 -23.22 -34.59 8.39
CA GLY A 13 -22.17 -34.85 7.42
C GLY A 13 -22.42 -34.24 6.03
N PHE A 14 -23.07 -33.09 6.00
CA PHE A 14 -23.08 -32.16 4.88
C PHE A 14 -22.45 -30.83 5.30
N THR A 15 -21.90 -30.10 4.35
CA THR A 15 -21.36 -28.75 4.55
C THR A 15 -21.74 -27.85 3.38
N CYS A 16 -21.74 -26.54 3.61
CA CYS A 16 -21.94 -25.53 2.56
C CYS A 16 -20.80 -24.53 2.56
N SER A 17 -20.21 -24.30 1.38
CA SER A 17 -19.17 -23.29 1.19
C SER A 17 -19.25 -22.74 -0.22
N TYR A 18 -19.12 -21.42 -0.38
CA TYR A 18 -19.19 -20.75 -1.68
C TYR A 18 -20.48 -21.07 -2.44
N GLY A 19 -21.62 -21.06 -1.73
CA GLY A 19 -22.95 -21.38 -2.29
C GLY A 19 -23.13 -22.83 -2.78
N ARG A 20 -22.16 -23.72 -2.52
CA ARG A 20 -22.20 -25.12 -2.94
C ARG A 20 -22.42 -26.03 -1.75
N PHE A 21 -23.18 -27.11 -1.97
CA PHE A 21 -23.60 -28.06 -0.95
C PHE A 21 -22.93 -29.41 -1.16
N TYR A 22 -22.13 -29.84 -0.18
CA TYR A 22 -21.26 -31.00 -0.29
C TYR A 22 -21.54 -32.02 0.78
N THR A 23 -21.21 -33.28 0.51
CA THR A 23 -21.09 -34.29 1.57
C THR A 23 -19.71 -34.30 2.18
N PHE A 24 -19.66 -34.61 3.47
CA PHE A 24 -18.44 -34.90 4.22
C PHE A 24 -18.41 -36.38 4.64
N PRO A 25 -17.24 -37.05 4.59
CA PRO A 25 -15.96 -36.56 4.05
C PRO A 25 -15.93 -36.52 2.51
N GLY A 26 -14.95 -35.80 1.94
CA GLY A 26 -14.63 -35.86 0.51
C GLY A 26 -15.20 -34.76 -0.39
N ARG A 27 -15.93 -33.78 0.18
CA ARG A 27 -16.48 -32.60 -0.52
C ARG A 27 -17.13 -32.93 -1.88
N VAL A 28 -18.06 -33.89 -1.88
CA VAL A 28 -18.73 -34.33 -3.11
C VAL A 28 -20.02 -33.55 -3.32
N GLU A 29 -20.13 -32.83 -4.44
CA GLU A 29 -21.37 -32.19 -4.88
C GLU A 29 -22.32 -33.20 -5.52
N ARG A 30 -23.63 -32.96 -5.39
CA ARG A 30 -24.64 -33.82 -6.02
C ARG A 30 -24.55 -33.73 -7.54
N VAL A 31 -24.56 -34.87 -8.20
CA VAL A 31 -24.77 -34.97 -9.65
C VAL A 31 -26.21 -35.39 -9.91
N GLU A 32 -26.86 -34.79 -10.91
CA GLU A 32 -28.24 -35.12 -11.29
C GLU A 32 -28.41 -36.60 -11.67
N ALA A 33 -29.58 -37.15 -11.37
CA ALA A 33 -29.88 -38.57 -11.56
C ALA A 33 -29.67 -39.04 -13.01
N SER A 34 -30.11 -38.24 -13.97
CA SER A 34 -29.95 -38.51 -15.41
C SER A 34 -28.49 -38.56 -15.82
N SER A 35 -27.67 -37.63 -15.32
CA SER A 35 -26.22 -37.60 -15.56
C SER A 35 -25.51 -38.77 -14.88
N LEU A 36 -25.90 -39.15 -13.66
CA LEU A 36 -25.38 -40.36 -13.02
C LEU A 36 -25.69 -41.61 -13.84
N ARG A 37 -26.91 -41.72 -14.37
CA ARG A 37 -27.30 -42.83 -15.24
C ARG A 37 -26.48 -42.87 -16.52
N SER A 38 -26.29 -41.75 -17.22
CA SER A 38 -25.49 -41.71 -18.45
C SER A 38 -24.00 -42.00 -18.19
N MET A 39 -23.50 -41.64 -17.02
CA MET A 39 -22.12 -41.89 -16.61
C MET A 39 -21.84 -43.36 -16.26
N PHE A 40 -22.79 -44.05 -15.62
CA PHE A 40 -22.56 -45.40 -15.07
C PHE A 40 -23.24 -46.52 -15.86
N LEU A 41 -24.29 -46.22 -16.64
CA LEU A 41 -25.10 -47.22 -17.35
C LEU A 41 -25.13 -46.99 -18.87
N PRO A 42 -25.11 -48.07 -19.67
CA PRO A 42 -24.85 -49.46 -19.27
C PRO A 42 -23.36 -49.70 -18.93
N LYS A 43 -22.46 -48.92 -19.55
CA LYS A 43 -21.01 -48.97 -19.37
C LYS A 43 -20.51 -47.68 -18.71
N LEU A 44 -19.41 -47.79 -17.98
CA LEU A 44 -18.80 -46.67 -17.29
C LEU A 44 -18.13 -45.74 -18.30
N THR A 45 -18.46 -44.45 -18.29
CA THR A 45 -17.89 -43.47 -19.21
C THR A 45 -16.51 -42.97 -18.74
N ALA A 46 -15.79 -42.26 -19.61
CA ALA A 46 -14.52 -41.62 -19.25
C ALA A 46 -14.72 -40.54 -18.15
N GLU A 47 -15.82 -39.80 -18.21
CA GLU A 47 -16.19 -38.80 -17.19
C GLU A 47 -16.41 -39.45 -15.82
N ALA A 48 -17.17 -40.55 -15.78
CA ALA A 48 -17.40 -41.30 -14.56
C ALA A 48 -16.09 -41.81 -13.96
N ASN A 49 -15.20 -42.35 -14.80
CA ASN A 49 -13.86 -42.77 -14.38
C ASN A 49 -13.03 -41.62 -13.81
N LYS A 50 -13.09 -40.43 -14.41
CA LYS A 50 -12.41 -39.24 -13.91
C LYS A 50 -12.93 -38.86 -12.51
N LYS A 51 -14.25 -38.78 -12.32
CA LYS A 51 -14.88 -38.47 -11.01
C LYS A 51 -14.52 -39.49 -9.93
N LEU A 52 -14.49 -40.78 -10.27
CA LEU A 52 -14.10 -41.85 -9.36
C LEU A 52 -12.63 -41.77 -8.94
N LYS A 53 -11.73 -41.35 -9.84
CA LYS A 53 -10.30 -41.14 -9.55
C LYS A 53 -10.07 -39.91 -8.67
N GLU A 54 -10.77 -38.81 -8.95
CA GLU A 54 -10.68 -37.56 -8.20
C GLU A 54 -11.18 -37.74 -6.75
N GLY A 55 -12.31 -38.43 -6.57
CA GLY A 55 -12.95 -38.63 -5.27
C GLY A 55 -12.34 -39.75 -4.42
N ARG A 56 -11.00 -39.77 -4.25
CA ARG A 56 -10.17 -40.78 -3.54
C ARG A 56 -10.94 -41.75 -2.62
N SER A 57 -10.63 -43.04 -2.71
CA SER A 57 -11.18 -44.09 -1.85
C SER A 57 -12.70 -44.31 -1.94
N GLY A 58 -13.32 -44.01 -3.08
CA GLY A 58 -14.76 -44.22 -3.31
C GLY A 58 -15.66 -43.16 -2.68
N ASN A 59 -15.10 -42.04 -2.21
CA ASN A 59 -15.86 -40.94 -1.61
C ASN A 59 -16.90 -40.37 -2.58
N PHE A 60 -16.61 -40.34 -3.89
CA PHE A 60 -17.58 -39.91 -4.90
C PHE A 60 -18.88 -40.71 -4.80
N VAL A 61 -18.81 -42.05 -4.81
CA VAL A 61 -20.00 -42.90 -4.73
C VAL A 61 -20.71 -42.72 -3.40
N ARG A 62 -19.99 -42.74 -2.27
CA ARG A 62 -20.58 -42.51 -0.94
C ARG A 62 -21.31 -41.18 -0.86
N GLY A 63 -20.70 -40.11 -1.39
CA GLY A 63 -21.29 -38.78 -1.43
C GLY A 63 -22.56 -38.73 -2.26
N GLN A 64 -22.55 -39.30 -3.47
CA GLN A 64 -23.77 -39.37 -4.28
C GLN A 64 -24.88 -40.15 -3.56
N LEU A 65 -24.60 -41.36 -3.05
CA LEU A 65 -25.59 -42.17 -2.32
C LEU A 65 -26.17 -41.39 -1.13
N LYS A 66 -25.33 -40.64 -0.41
CA LYS A 66 -25.74 -39.79 0.71
C LYS A 66 -26.64 -38.62 0.27
N HIS A 67 -26.33 -37.92 -0.82
CA HIS A 67 -27.21 -36.88 -1.39
C HIS A 67 -28.59 -37.41 -1.77
N TYR A 68 -28.69 -38.67 -2.19
CA TYR A 68 -29.96 -39.33 -2.52
C TYR A 68 -30.60 -40.07 -1.33
N GLY A 69 -30.00 -39.99 -0.14
CA GLY A 69 -30.49 -40.67 1.08
C GLY A 69 -30.53 -42.20 0.96
N VAL A 70 -29.71 -42.77 0.08
CA VAL A 70 -29.62 -44.21 -0.12
C VAL A 70 -28.76 -44.82 1.00
N LYS A 71 -29.40 -45.63 1.85
CA LYS A 71 -28.70 -46.43 2.86
C LYS A 71 -28.04 -47.65 2.19
N PHE A 72 -26.80 -47.93 2.57
CA PHE A 72 -26.04 -49.10 2.14
C PHE A 72 -25.16 -49.58 3.30
N ASP A 73 -24.76 -50.84 3.26
CA ASP A 73 -23.77 -51.38 4.19
C ASP A 73 -22.35 -51.17 3.63
N GLU A 74 -21.36 -50.82 4.48
CA GLU A 74 -19.98 -50.64 4.00
C GLU A 74 -19.40 -51.90 3.34
N SER A 75 -19.83 -53.09 3.74
CA SER A 75 -19.42 -54.32 3.07
C SER A 75 -19.89 -54.41 1.60
N GLU A 76 -20.93 -53.67 1.20
CA GLU A 76 -21.36 -53.56 -0.20
C GLU A 76 -20.43 -52.65 -1.04
N MET A 77 -19.61 -51.81 -0.39
CA MET A 77 -18.66 -50.92 -1.07
C MET A 77 -17.36 -51.66 -1.42
N SER A 78 -17.40 -52.39 -2.53
CA SER A 78 -16.21 -53.01 -3.12
C SER A 78 -15.47 -52.04 -4.06
N GLY A 79 -14.14 -51.97 -3.94
CA GLY A 79 -13.27 -51.15 -4.79
C GLY A 79 -13.64 -49.66 -4.73
N ASN A 80 -13.98 -49.07 -5.88
CA ASN A 80 -14.40 -47.67 -5.99
C ASN A 80 -15.93 -47.46 -5.88
N GLY A 81 -16.70 -48.52 -5.54
CA GLY A 81 -18.15 -48.47 -5.39
C GLY A 81 -18.94 -48.53 -6.71
N THR A 82 -18.29 -48.72 -7.85
CA THR A 82 -18.97 -48.79 -9.17
C THR A 82 -20.09 -49.84 -9.23
N PRO A 83 -19.89 -51.09 -8.77
CA PRO A 83 -20.95 -52.11 -8.82
C PRO A 83 -22.20 -51.69 -8.02
N LEU A 84 -21.99 -51.12 -6.82
CA LEU A 84 -23.08 -50.63 -5.98
C LEU A 84 -23.82 -49.46 -6.65
N MET A 85 -23.08 -48.48 -7.19
CA MET A 85 -23.70 -47.34 -7.89
C MET A 85 -24.57 -47.81 -9.07
N LYS A 86 -24.08 -48.74 -9.90
CA LYS A 86 -24.88 -49.30 -11.01
C LYS A 86 -26.16 -49.97 -10.50
N LYS A 87 -26.07 -50.81 -9.47
CA LYS A 87 -27.22 -51.49 -8.84
C LYS A 87 -28.27 -50.49 -8.33
N VAL A 88 -27.83 -49.44 -7.64
CA VAL A 88 -28.71 -48.40 -7.08
C VAL A 88 -29.39 -47.58 -8.18
N LEU A 89 -28.65 -47.20 -9.23
CA LEU A 89 -29.19 -46.47 -10.38
C LEU A 89 -30.19 -47.32 -11.17
N GLN A 90 -29.89 -48.59 -11.44
CA GLN A 90 -30.83 -49.51 -12.09
C GLN A 90 -32.13 -49.65 -11.31
N ALA A 91 -32.06 -49.63 -9.97
CA ALA A 91 -33.22 -49.70 -9.08
C ALA A 91 -33.98 -48.36 -8.91
N GLY A 92 -33.56 -47.27 -9.55
CA GLY A 92 -34.23 -45.96 -9.45
C GLY A 92 -34.09 -45.25 -8.11
N LYS A 93 -33.19 -45.72 -7.25
CA LYS A 93 -33.03 -45.19 -5.89
C LYS A 93 -32.40 -43.78 -5.84
N CYS A 94 -31.81 -43.32 -6.94
CA CYS A 94 -31.29 -41.95 -7.07
C CYS A 94 -32.19 -41.04 -7.92
N ASP A 95 -33.45 -41.41 -8.20
CA ASP A 95 -34.30 -40.62 -9.10
C ASP A 95 -34.87 -39.35 -8.42
N LYS A 96 -34.95 -39.33 -7.08
CA LYS A 96 -35.42 -38.18 -6.31
C LYS A 96 -34.54 -37.94 -5.09
N VAL A 97 -34.19 -36.68 -4.84
CA VAL A 97 -33.55 -36.25 -3.59
C VAL A 97 -34.61 -36.18 -2.48
N PRO A 98 -34.38 -36.79 -1.31
CA PRO A 98 -35.28 -36.68 -0.17
C PRO A 98 -35.49 -35.23 0.29
N ASP A 99 -36.73 -34.86 0.60
CA ASP A 99 -37.10 -33.49 0.96
C ASP A 99 -36.30 -32.95 2.17
N HIS A 100 -35.91 -33.82 3.11
CA HIS A 100 -35.10 -33.41 4.27
C HIS A 100 -33.68 -32.98 3.87
N ILE A 101 -33.09 -33.55 2.82
CA ILE A 101 -31.78 -33.15 2.30
C ILE A 101 -31.90 -31.80 1.60
N THR A 102 -32.99 -31.56 0.86
CA THR A 102 -33.28 -30.25 0.25
C THR A 102 -33.41 -29.16 1.31
N ARG A 103 -34.18 -29.40 2.39
CA ARG A 103 -34.28 -28.45 3.51
C ARG A 103 -32.94 -28.21 4.20
N LEU A 104 -32.14 -29.27 4.37
CA LEU A 104 -30.80 -29.14 4.97
C LEU A 104 -29.88 -28.29 4.09
N ARG A 105 -29.96 -28.45 2.76
CA ARG A 105 -29.21 -27.61 1.81
C ARG A 105 -29.59 -26.13 1.95
N GLU A 106 -30.89 -25.83 1.95
CA GLU A 106 -31.39 -24.46 2.12
C GLU A 106 -30.93 -23.85 3.45
N GLN A 107 -31.02 -24.64 4.53
CA GLN A 107 -30.57 -24.21 5.85
C GLN A 107 -29.06 -23.89 5.88
N LEU A 108 -28.21 -24.80 5.41
CA LEU A 108 -26.76 -24.59 5.45
C LEU A 108 -26.33 -23.43 4.53
N HIS A 109 -27.00 -23.25 3.40
CA HIS A 109 -26.77 -22.10 2.51
C HIS A 109 -27.12 -20.79 3.19
N ALA A 110 -28.28 -20.70 3.85
CA ALA A 110 -28.68 -19.52 4.60
C ALA A 110 -27.73 -19.22 5.78
N GLU A 111 -27.31 -20.25 6.53
CA GLU A 111 -26.32 -20.12 7.61
C GLU A 111 -24.96 -19.63 7.07
N TRP A 112 -24.52 -20.15 5.92
CA TRP A 112 -23.28 -19.72 5.26
C TRP A 112 -23.37 -18.27 4.77
N LEU A 113 -24.45 -17.89 4.08
CA LEU A 113 -24.69 -16.52 3.60
C LEU A 113 -24.70 -15.51 4.75
N ASN A 114 -25.35 -15.84 5.87
CA ASN A 114 -25.42 -14.95 7.03
C ASN A 114 -24.04 -14.61 7.61
N LYS A 115 -23.06 -15.52 7.49
CA LYS A 115 -21.67 -15.31 7.95
C LYS A 115 -20.82 -14.43 7.02
N GLN A 116 -21.23 -14.18 5.78
CA GLN A 116 -20.40 -13.42 4.81
C GLN A 116 -20.47 -11.90 5.03
N THR A 117 -19.38 -11.17 4.78
CA THR A 117 -19.40 -9.70 4.75
C THR A 117 -19.89 -9.16 3.39
N PRO A 118 -20.33 -7.89 3.29
CA PRO A 118 -20.65 -7.27 2.00
C PRO A 118 -19.52 -7.37 0.97
N GLU A 119 -18.28 -7.19 1.39
CA GLU A 119 -17.08 -7.22 0.54
C GLU A 119 -16.87 -8.63 -0.04
N GLN A 120 -17.08 -9.67 0.76
CA GLN A 120 -16.98 -11.08 0.34
C GLN A 120 -18.07 -11.47 -0.66
N LEU A 121 -19.22 -10.78 -0.64
CA LEU A 121 -20.33 -11.02 -1.55
C LEU A 121 -20.31 -10.13 -2.80
N SER A 122 -19.41 -9.16 -2.88
CA SER A 122 -19.35 -8.15 -3.96
C SER A 122 -19.29 -8.76 -5.37
N SER A 123 -18.62 -9.89 -5.53
CA SER A 123 -18.51 -10.59 -6.81
C SER A 123 -19.71 -11.48 -7.16
N PHE A 124 -20.71 -11.59 -6.28
CA PHE A 124 -21.84 -12.52 -6.40
C PHE A 124 -23.18 -11.82 -6.19
N PRO A 125 -23.69 -11.09 -7.19
CA PRO A 125 -24.89 -10.27 -7.06
C PRO A 125 -26.13 -11.06 -6.63
N ASP A 126 -26.28 -12.31 -7.09
CA ASP A 126 -27.42 -13.16 -6.70
C ASP A 126 -27.43 -13.47 -5.20
N TRP A 127 -26.26 -13.63 -4.58
CA TRP A 127 -26.14 -13.90 -3.14
C TRP A 127 -26.36 -12.63 -2.31
N VAL A 128 -25.96 -11.47 -2.83
CA VAL A 128 -26.33 -10.17 -2.25
C VAL A 128 -27.85 -10.02 -2.24
N MET A 129 -28.51 -10.36 -3.37
CA MET A 129 -29.97 -10.36 -3.47
C MET A 129 -30.61 -11.30 -2.46
N GLU A 130 -30.15 -12.56 -2.38
CA GLU A 130 -30.68 -13.55 -1.46
C GLU A 130 -30.50 -13.17 0.01
N LYS A 131 -29.33 -12.60 0.37
CA LYS A 131 -29.05 -12.20 1.75
C LYS A 131 -29.86 -10.98 2.17
N TYR A 132 -29.87 -9.93 1.35
CA TYR A 132 -30.32 -8.60 1.77
C TYR A 132 -31.71 -8.20 1.27
N PHE A 133 -32.27 -8.91 0.28
CA PHE A 133 -33.50 -8.47 -0.39
C PHE A 133 -34.55 -9.57 -0.53
N LEU A 134 -34.17 -10.84 -0.49
CA LEU A 134 -35.09 -11.96 -0.71
C LEU A 134 -35.20 -12.88 0.51
N SER A 135 -36.35 -13.54 0.64
CA SER A 135 -36.54 -14.72 1.48
C SER A 135 -37.19 -15.79 0.62
N SER A 136 -36.50 -16.92 0.46
CA SER A 136 -36.92 -18.01 -0.43
C SER A 136 -37.18 -17.56 -1.87
N GLY A 137 -36.30 -16.69 -2.41
CA GLY A 137 -36.41 -16.15 -3.77
C GLY A 137 -37.51 -15.10 -3.97
N GLN A 138 -38.26 -14.75 -2.92
CA GLN A 138 -39.30 -13.71 -2.97
C GLN A 138 -38.84 -12.45 -2.24
N PRO A 139 -39.22 -11.25 -2.72
CA PRO A 139 -38.93 -9.99 -2.03
C PRO A 139 -39.33 -10.01 -0.54
N ASP A 140 -38.37 -9.77 0.34
CA ASP A 140 -38.60 -9.66 1.78
C ASP A 140 -38.41 -8.22 2.25
N ARG A 141 -39.53 -7.56 2.56
CA ARG A 141 -39.55 -6.17 3.02
C ARG A 141 -38.95 -5.96 4.42
N LYS A 142 -38.69 -7.03 5.16
CA LYS A 142 -38.02 -6.95 6.48
C LYS A 142 -36.50 -6.91 6.35
N LYS A 143 -35.95 -7.29 5.19
CA LYS A 143 -34.52 -7.19 4.89
C LYS A 143 -34.31 -5.88 4.13
N THR A 144 -33.48 -4.99 4.67
CA THR A 144 -33.14 -3.72 4.00
C THR A 144 -31.67 -3.46 4.27
N ALA A 145 -30.85 -3.42 3.23
CA ALA A 145 -29.45 -3.01 3.31
C ALA A 145 -29.02 -2.28 2.05
N THR A 146 -27.99 -1.46 2.21
CA THR A 146 -27.38 -0.56 1.24
C THR A 146 -26.51 -1.31 0.23
N VAL A 147 -27.05 -2.11 -0.70
CA VAL A 147 -26.19 -2.74 -1.75
C VAL A 147 -26.90 -2.97 -3.08
N VAL A 148 -26.37 -2.34 -4.13
CA VAL A 148 -26.75 -2.22 -5.56
C VAL A 148 -27.55 -3.39 -6.19
N ALA A 149 -28.72 -3.06 -6.76
CA ALA A 149 -29.57 -3.96 -7.54
C ALA A 149 -30.50 -3.15 -8.43
N SER A 150 -30.44 -3.36 -9.74
CA SER A 150 -31.33 -2.70 -10.70
C SER A 150 -32.56 -3.58 -11.00
N LYS A 151 -33.74 -2.96 -11.00
CA LYS A 151 -35.05 -3.49 -11.46
C LYS A 151 -35.71 -4.61 -10.63
N VAL A 152 -35.76 -4.46 -9.31
CA VAL A 152 -36.74 -5.21 -8.51
C VAL A 152 -38.01 -4.37 -8.32
N ALA A 153 -39.18 -4.94 -8.65
CA ALA A 153 -40.45 -4.22 -8.55
C ALA A 153 -40.73 -3.78 -7.10
N GLY A 154 -40.88 -2.46 -6.89
CA GLY A 154 -41.07 -1.84 -5.57
C GLY A 154 -39.78 -1.48 -4.83
N LEU A 155 -38.61 -1.88 -5.34
CA LEU A 155 -37.32 -1.47 -4.79
C LEU A 155 -36.93 -0.12 -5.41
N HIS A 156 -36.75 0.89 -4.56
CA HIS A 156 -36.30 2.21 -4.97
C HIS A 156 -34.79 2.30 -4.81
N ASN A 157 -34.14 3.04 -5.72
CA ASN A 157 -32.75 3.44 -5.58
C ASN A 157 -32.60 4.95 -5.83
N GLU A 158 -31.60 5.56 -5.22
CA GLU A 158 -31.20 6.95 -5.41
C GLU A 158 -29.69 7.06 -5.17
N THR A 159 -29.00 7.94 -5.88
CA THR A 159 -27.55 8.11 -5.72
C THR A 159 -27.24 9.37 -4.91
N GLY A 160 -26.55 9.23 -3.78
CA GLY A 160 -25.93 10.33 -3.08
C GLY A 160 -24.49 10.53 -3.57
N ARG A 161 -24.10 11.77 -3.85
CA ARG A 161 -22.73 12.14 -4.25
C ARG A 161 -22.17 13.07 -3.19
N GLY A 162 -21.27 12.58 -2.35
CA GLY A 162 -20.55 13.45 -1.43
C GLY A 162 -19.12 13.73 -1.92
N PRO A 163 -18.26 14.29 -1.05
CA PRO A 163 -16.95 14.80 -1.45
C PRO A 163 -15.97 13.72 -1.91
N LYS A 164 -15.94 12.55 -1.27
CA LYS A 164 -15.05 11.43 -1.63
C LYS A 164 -15.78 10.31 -2.37
N THR A 165 -17.06 10.07 -2.04
CA THR A 165 -17.79 8.89 -2.50
C THR A 165 -19.07 9.18 -3.28
N GLN A 166 -19.34 8.28 -4.24
CA GLN A 166 -20.65 8.12 -4.85
C GLN A 166 -21.33 6.88 -4.28
N THR A 167 -22.39 7.07 -3.49
CA THR A 167 -23.10 5.98 -2.81
C THR A 167 -24.49 5.78 -3.40
N ILE A 168 -24.84 4.54 -3.75
CA ILE A 168 -26.20 4.18 -4.21
C ILE A 168 -27.00 3.67 -3.01
N PHE A 169 -28.04 4.42 -2.65
CA PHE A 169 -28.98 4.06 -1.60
C PHE A 169 -30.13 3.26 -2.20
N MET A 170 -30.54 2.19 -1.53
CA MET A 170 -31.65 1.37 -1.99
C MET A 170 -32.54 0.89 -0.85
N GLY A 171 -33.82 0.74 -1.15
CA GLY A 171 -34.79 0.27 -0.16
C GLY A 171 -36.23 0.31 -0.66
N TRP A 172 -37.13 -0.31 0.10
CA TRP A 172 -38.55 -0.43 -0.24
C TRP A 172 -39.36 0.83 0.01
N ASN A 173 -38.83 1.77 0.81
CA ASN A 173 -39.47 3.05 1.10
C ASN A 173 -38.80 4.17 0.30
N SER A 174 -39.47 4.65 -0.75
CA SER A 174 -38.96 5.73 -1.61
C SER A 174 -38.56 6.99 -0.85
N ALA A 175 -39.35 7.40 0.15
CA ALA A 175 -39.07 8.62 0.92
C ALA A 175 -37.81 8.46 1.78
N ALA A 176 -37.61 7.28 2.39
CA ALA A 176 -36.41 6.99 3.16
C ALA A 176 -35.15 6.93 2.28
N VAL A 177 -35.24 6.29 1.10
CA VAL A 177 -34.13 6.21 0.13
C VAL A 177 -33.72 7.60 -0.37
N LYS A 178 -34.71 8.42 -0.79
CA LYS A 178 -34.44 9.80 -1.23
C LYS A 178 -33.85 10.64 -0.11
N LYS A 179 -34.34 10.50 1.12
CA LYS A 179 -33.79 11.21 2.28
C LYS A 179 -32.34 10.81 2.53
N ALA A 180 -32.04 9.52 2.55
CA ALA A 180 -30.67 9.03 2.78
C ALA A 180 -29.68 9.54 1.70
N ALA A 181 -30.06 9.46 0.42
CA ALA A 181 -29.25 9.98 -0.67
C ALA A 181 -29.04 11.49 -0.61
N LYS A 182 -30.06 12.25 -0.18
CA LYS A 182 -29.98 13.70 0.01
C LYS A 182 -29.13 14.10 1.21
N ASP A 183 -29.19 13.34 2.30
CA ASP A 183 -28.45 13.62 3.54
C ASP A 183 -26.99 13.15 3.44
N HIS A 184 -26.66 12.24 2.51
CA HIS A 184 -25.32 11.67 2.29
C HIS A 184 -24.20 12.72 2.16
N PRO A 185 -24.30 13.74 1.28
CA PRO A 185 -23.19 14.67 1.07
C PRO A 185 -22.86 15.46 2.34
N ALA A 186 -23.87 15.85 3.11
CA ALA A 186 -23.68 16.59 4.36
C ALA A 186 -23.16 15.70 5.50
N LYS A 187 -23.53 14.42 5.51
CA LYS A 187 -23.00 13.45 6.48
C LYS A 187 -21.53 13.16 6.20
N GLU A 188 -21.20 12.84 4.95
CA GLU A 188 -19.84 12.55 4.52
C GLU A 188 -18.93 13.76 4.67
N ALA A 189 -19.38 14.97 4.31
CA ALA A 189 -18.58 16.18 4.50
C ALA A 189 -18.22 16.43 5.97
N LYS A 190 -19.12 16.11 6.92
CA LYS A 190 -18.81 16.20 8.35
C LYS A 190 -17.82 15.15 8.81
N GLU A 191 -17.91 13.93 8.28
CA GLU A 191 -16.99 12.85 8.59
C GLU A 191 -15.58 13.15 8.05
N VAL A 192 -15.48 13.59 6.80
CA VAL A 192 -14.22 14.02 6.18
C VAL A 192 -13.59 15.20 6.92
N GLN A 193 -14.41 16.18 7.34
CA GLN A 193 -13.91 17.29 8.15
C GLN A 193 -13.40 16.82 9.51
N ALA A 194 -14.14 15.97 10.22
CA ALA A 194 -13.74 15.46 11.52
C ALA A 194 -12.45 14.64 11.44
N GLU A 195 -12.29 13.81 10.40
CA GLU A 195 -11.07 13.05 10.12
C GLU A 195 -9.88 14.00 9.84
N GLY A 196 -10.09 15.06 9.05
CA GLY A 196 -9.08 16.07 8.79
C GLY A 196 -8.65 16.84 10.04
N ASP A 197 -9.62 17.23 10.89
CA ASP A 197 -9.37 17.92 12.16
C ASP A 197 -8.60 17.01 13.13
N GLU A 198 -9.00 15.73 13.26
CA GLU A 198 -8.30 14.74 14.10
C GLU A 198 -6.86 14.50 13.63
N ARG A 199 -6.65 14.42 12.30
CA ARG A 199 -5.31 14.29 11.71
C ARG A 199 -4.44 15.49 12.06
N GLU A 200 -4.97 16.71 11.95
CA GLU A 200 -4.20 17.92 12.26
C GLU A 200 -3.87 18.02 13.76
N ASP A 201 -4.80 17.63 14.64
CA ASP A 201 -4.56 17.56 16.09
C ASP A 201 -3.39 16.60 16.40
N GLN A 202 -3.33 15.42 15.78
CA GLN A 202 -2.22 14.47 15.94
C GLN A 202 -0.89 15.04 15.42
N ARG A 203 -0.92 15.75 14.28
CA ARG A 203 0.28 16.40 13.70
C ARG A 203 0.80 17.53 14.60
N GLU A 204 -0.10 18.31 15.20
CA GLU A 204 0.25 19.34 16.18
C GLU A 204 0.80 18.73 17.47
N GLU A 205 0.24 17.61 17.95
CA GLU A 205 0.75 16.87 19.11
C GLU A 205 2.19 16.40 18.89
N MET A 206 2.47 15.73 17.76
CA MET A 206 3.83 15.28 17.43
C MET A 206 4.85 16.43 17.40
N HIS A 207 4.49 17.57 16.80
CA HIS A 207 5.36 18.74 16.78
C HIS A 207 5.54 19.35 18.18
N THR A 208 4.47 19.41 18.98
CA THR A 208 4.50 19.92 20.34
C THR A 208 5.39 19.05 21.25
N ASP A 209 5.29 17.73 21.12
CA ASP A 209 6.12 16.77 21.84
C ASP A 209 7.60 16.89 21.47
N TYR A 210 7.90 17.09 20.19
CA TYR A 210 9.24 17.40 19.73
C TYR A 210 9.78 18.67 20.41
N LEU A 211 9.02 19.77 20.38
CA LEU A 211 9.41 21.03 21.01
C LEU A 211 9.61 20.90 22.52
N ASN A 212 8.78 20.12 23.20
CA ASN A 212 8.90 19.85 24.63
C ASN A 212 10.16 19.04 24.95
N THR A 213 10.45 18.00 24.17
CA THR A 213 11.67 17.20 24.27
C THR A 213 12.93 18.05 24.06
N GLN A 214 12.89 18.96 23.09
CA GLN A 214 13.96 19.93 22.83
C GLN A 214 14.20 20.86 24.03
N LYS A 215 13.14 21.36 24.68
CA LYS A 215 13.26 22.18 25.90
C LYS A 215 13.90 21.42 27.06
N GLN A 216 13.58 20.14 27.24
CA GLN A 216 14.17 19.30 28.30
C GLN A 216 15.65 19.01 28.07
N LYS A 217 16.08 18.87 26.81
CA LYS A 217 17.50 18.66 26.44
C LYS A 217 18.39 19.88 26.71
N LYS A 218 17.80 21.08 26.93
CA LYS A 218 18.52 22.31 27.28
C LYS A 218 19.00 22.36 28.73
N GLY A 219 19.86 21.42 29.12
CA GLY A 219 20.57 21.50 30.39
C GLY A 219 21.64 22.61 30.39
N PRO A 220 22.18 23.01 31.56
CA PRO A 220 23.19 24.09 31.70
C PRO A 220 24.49 23.89 30.90
N LYS A 221 24.68 22.73 30.25
CA LYS A 221 25.87 22.35 29.48
C LYS A 221 25.59 22.04 28.00
N SER A 222 24.34 22.11 27.50
CA SER A 222 24.04 21.77 26.11
C SER A 222 24.17 23.00 25.20
N SER A 223 25.36 23.29 24.71
CA SER A 223 25.58 24.26 23.63
C SER A 223 25.22 23.67 22.25
N LYS A 224 24.20 22.82 22.16
CA LYS A 224 23.85 22.12 20.92
C LYS A 224 23.35 23.19 19.94
N ARG A 225 24.06 23.38 18.83
CA ARG A 225 23.61 24.23 17.73
C ARG A 225 22.39 23.56 17.11
N TYR A 226 21.35 24.35 16.87
CA TYR A 226 20.22 23.89 16.09
C TYR A 226 20.65 23.56 14.66
N SER A 227 20.08 22.50 14.13
CA SER A 227 20.38 21.95 12.81
C SER A 227 19.07 21.70 12.07
N PRO A 228 19.02 21.95 10.74
CA PRO A 228 17.88 21.58 9.92
C PRO A 228 17.70 20.05 9.81
N VAL A 229 18.70 19.24 10.17
CA VAL A 229 18.63 17.77 10.12
C VAL A 229 17.49 17.21 10.95
N GLY A 230 16.65 16.34 10.38
CA GLY A 230 15.55 15.66 11.04
C GLY A 230 14.36 15.39 10.12
N SER A 231 13.30 14.83 10.69
CA SER A 231 12.04 14.54 9.98
C SER A 231 11.04 15.66 10.17
N TYR A 232 10.35 16.02 9.09
CA TYR A 232 9.35 17.07 9.04
C TYR A 232 8.06 16.54 8.45
N ILE A 233 6.97 16.95 9.08
CA ILE A 233 5.63 16.90 8.49
C ILE A 233 5.50 18.10 7.56
N ILE A 234 5.01 17.87 6.35
CA ILE A 234 4.85 18.90 5.33
C ILE A 234 3.38 19.24 5.12
N ASP A 235 3.09 20.52 4.92
CA ASP A 235 1.80 21.05 4.50
C ASP A 235 1.98 21.71 3.12
N CYS A 236 1.20 21.28 2.13
CA CYS A 236 1.21 21.83 0.78
C CYS A 236 -0.23 21.97 0.27
N LYS A 237 -0.78 23.16 0.42
CA LYS A 237 -2.21 23.43 0.14
C LYS A 237 -2.59 23.09 -1.30
N GLU A 238 -1.73 23.40 -2.27
CA GLU A 238 -2.00 23.13 -3.68
C GLU A 238 -2.19 21.62 -3.94
N ILE A 239 -1.35 20.80 -3.31
CA ILE A 239 -1.42 19.34 -3.43
C ILE A 239 -2.63 18.79 -2.66
N GLU A 240 -2.87 19.28 -1.44
CA GLU A 240 -4.02 18.88 -0.61
C GLU A 240 -5.37 19.18 -1.28
N GLU A 241 -5.47 20.27 -2.05
CA GLU A 241 -6.70 20.65 -2.76
C GLU A 241 -6.90 19.85 -4.06
N GLN A 242 -5.83 19.61 -4.82
CA GLN A 242 -5.91 18.95 -6.12
C GLN A 242 -5.88 17.40 -6.02
N TRP A 243 -5.18 16.86 -5.01
CA TRP A 243 -5.00 15.42 -4.78
C TRP A 243 -5.20 15.04 -3.31
N PRO A 244 -6.42 15.24 -2.75
CA PRO A 244 -6.69 15.05 -1.33
C PRO A 244 -6.38 13.64 -0.82
N ASP A 245 -6.61 12.62 -1.65
CA ASP A 245 -6.39 11.21 -1.28
C ASP A 245 -4.90 10.80 -1.29
N GLN A 246 -4.03 11.62 -1.89
CA GLN A 246 -2.57 11.39 -1.92
C GLN A 246 -1.83 12.36 -0.98
N ALA A 247 -2.51 13.34 -0.40
CA ALA A 247 -1.91 14.39 0.41
C ALA A 247 -1.92 14.13 1.93
N GLU A 248 -2.23 12.89 2.36
CA GLU A 248 -2.45 12.58 3.78
C GLU A 248 -1.16 12.66 4.61
N ASP A 249 -0.04 12.16 4.07
CA ASP A 249 1.23 11.93 4.80
C ASP A 249 2.44 12.60 4.14
N LEU A 250 2.33 13.89 3.82
CA LEU A 250 3.45 14.62 3.21
C LEU A 250 4.63 14.76 4.19
N SER A 251 5.83 14.41 3.75
CA SER A 251 7.02 14.34 4.60
C SER A 251 8.30 14.83 3.92
N LEU A 252 9.26 15.23 4.75
CA LEU A 252 10.61 15.63 4.35
C LEU A 252 11.61 15.19 5.42
N ASP A 253 12.64 14.45 5.03
CA ASP A 253 13.69 13.94 5.90
C ASP A 253 15.03 14.53 5.52
N ILE A 254 15.49 15.53 6.28
CA ILE A 254 16.74 16.25 6.01
C ILE A 254 17.91 15.57 6.74
N ARG A 255 18.98 15.26 6.01
CA ARG A 255 20.23 14.68 6.50
C ARG A 255 21.42 15.61 6.24
N GLN A 256 22.47 15.41 7.03
CA GLN A 256 23.74 16.11 6.83
C GLN A 256 24.58 15.32 5.84
N THR A 257 25.17 16.00 4.86
CA THR A 257 26.17 15.42 3.95
C THR A 257 27.57 15.60 4.53
N GLU A 258 28.58 15.04 3.86
CA GLU A 258 29.98 15.26 4.23
C GLU A 258 30.43 16.72 4.02
N GLU A 259 29.81 17.41 3.05
CA GLU A 259 30.11 18.80 2.71
C GLU A 259 29.46 19.78 3.71
N PRO A 260 30.24 20.56 4.48
CA PRO A 260 29.70 21.41 5.54
C PRO A 260 28.74 22.48 5.02
N GLY A 261 27.48 22.44 5.48
CA GLY A 261 26.47 23.44 5.12
C GLY A 261 25.64 23.05 3.89
N ILE A 262 25.90 21.88 3.32
CA ILE A 262 25.03 21.18 2.40
C ILE A 262 24.27 20.08 3.17
N PHE A 263 23.02 19.88 2.77
CA PHE A 263 22.13 18.87 3.31
C PHE A 263 21.44 18.17 2.15
N GLU A 264 21.14 16.89 2.34
CA GLU A 264 20.35 16.11 1.41
C GLU A 264 19.04 15.76 2.10
N ALA A 265 17.93 15.83 1.39
CA ALA A 265 16.63 15.49 1.93
C ALA A 265 15.87 14.56 1.00
N SER A 266 15.29 13.51 1.57
CA SER A 266 14.28 12.71 0.86
C SER A 266 12.91 13.34 1.14
N PHE A 267 12.06 13.46 0.12
CA PHE A 267 10.72 14.01 0.28
C PHE A 267 9.66 13.12 -0.36
N ASN A 268 8.49 13.10 0.28
CA ASN A 268 7.29 12.49 -0.25
C ASN A 268 6.16 13.51 -0.11
N PHE A 269 5.76 14.11 -1.24
CA PHE A 269 4.67 15.08 -1.33
C PHE A 269 3.40 14.41 -1.92
N GLY A 270 3.26 13.10 -1.76
CA GLY A 270 2.09 12.33 -2.18
C GLY A 270 2.14 11.99 -3.66
N ILE A 271 1.93 13.01 -4.51
CA ILE A 271 1.99 12.86 -5.96
C ILE A 271 3.41 12.93 -6.53
N LEU A 272 4.34 13.48 -5.76
CA LEU A 272 5.76 13.60 -6.10
C LEU A 272 6.60 13.03 -4.98
N GLU A 273 7.62 12.26 -5.33
CA GLU A 273 8.65 11.83 -4.40
C GLU A 273 10.03 12.04 -5.02
N GLY A 274 11.04 12.31 -4.19
CA GLY A 274 12.35 12.63 -4.71
C GLY A 274 13.39 13.02 -3.67
N VAL A 275 14.45 13.65 -4.18
CA VAL A 275 15.59 14.12 -3.41
C VAL A 275 15.75 15.63 -3.57
N MET A 276 16.02 16.33 -2.48
CA MET A 276 16.38 17.74 -2.45
C MET A 276 17.78 17.93 -1.90
N ILE A 277 18.64 18.68 -2.59
CA ILE A 277 19.88 19.20 -2.03
C ILE A 277 19.61 20.61 -1.52
N ILE A 278 19.96 20.88 -0.26
CA ILE A 278 19.67 22.12 0.45
C ILE A 278 21.00 22.75 0.88
N GLY A 279 21.21 24.04 0.57
CA GLY A 279 22.45 24.75 0.88
C GLY A 279 22.23 26.21 1.28
N ALA A 280 23.09 26.73 2.14
CA ALA A 280 23.04 28.15 2.52
C ALA A 280 23.68 29.07 1.47
N GLU A 281 24.69 28.58 0.74
CA GLU A 281 25.41 29.34 -0.28
C GLU A 281 25.12 28.80 -1.68
N LYS A 282 24.69 29.68 -2.59
CA LYS A 282 24.28 29.32 -3.96
C LYS A 282 25.37 28.56 -4.72
N LYS A 283 26.60 29.06 -4.69
CA LYS A 283 27.72 28.47 -5.44
C LYS A 283 28.10 27.08 -4.93
N ALA A 284 28.11 26.90 -3.62
CA ALA A 284 28.40 25.60 -3.00
C ALA A 284 27.31 24.59 -3.35
N LEU A 285 26.04 25.00 -3.31
CA LEU A 285 24.91 24.17 -3.71
C LEU A 285 25.01 23.75 -5.19
N GLU A 286 25.23 24.71 -6.09
CA GLU A 286 25.37 24.45 -7.53
C GLU A 286 26.54 23.51 -7.81
N GLN A 287 27.71 23.76 -7.20
CA GLN A 287 28.89 22.91 -7.36
C GLN A 287 28.64 21.48 -6.86
N TYR A 288 27.98 21.31 -5.71
CA TYR A 288 27.67 20.00 -5.15
C TYR A 288 26.70 19.22 -6.05
N CYS A 289 25.63 19.85 -6.55
CA CYS A 289 24.73 19.21 -7.50
C CYS A 289 25.44 18.79 -8.79
N SER A 290 26.30 19.65 -9.35
CA SER A 290 27.08 19.29 -10.54
C SER A 290 28.04 18.14 -10.31
N GLN A 291 28.59 18.00 -9.10
CA GLN A 291 29.43 16.85 -8.76
C GLN A 291 28.60 15.56 -8.73
N LEU A 292 27.41 15.59 -8.12
CA LEU A 292 26.51 14.43 -8.09
C LEU A 292 26.05 14.02 -9.50
N ASP A 293 25.85 14.99 -10.40
CA ASP A 293 25.49 14.70 -11.80
C ASP A 293 26.67 14.06 -12.57
N LEU A 294 27.93 14.41 -12.26
CA LEU A 294 29.11 13.82 -12.91
C LEU A 294 29.44 12.41 -12.37
N GLU A 295 29.24 12.17 -11.08
CA GLU A 295 29.49 10.86 -10.48
C GLU A 295 28.59 9.77 -11.11
N ASP A 296 27.35 10.12 -11.47
CA ASP A 296 26.42 9.26 -12.21
C ASP A 296 26.90 8.93 -13.63
N GLU A 297 27.54 9.87 -14.33
CA GLU A 297 28.07 9.65 -15.68
C GLU A 297 29.35 8.78 -15.69
N SER A 298 30.16 8.86 -14.62
CA SER A 298 31.47 8.19 -14.56
C SER A 298 31.44 6.69 -14.28
N ASP A 299 30.35 6.16 -13.71
CA ASP A 299 30.21 4.72 -13.40
C ASP A 299 30.03 3.83 -14.66
N LEU A 300 30.06 4.42 -15.86
CA LEU A 300 29.86 3.72 -17.14
C LEU A 300 31.07 3.76 -18.10
N GLU A 301 32.11 4.55 -17.84
CA GLU A 301 33.31 4.56 -18.69
C GLU A 301 34.28 3.38 -18.39
N GLU A 302 34.01 2.55 -17.38
CA GLU A 302 34.85 1.37 -17.04
C GLU A 302 34.40 0.02 -17.64
N GLU A 303 33.25 -0.06 -18.36
CA GLU A 303 32.77 -1.34 -18.95
C GLU A 303 32.88 -1.47 -20.48
N GLU A 304 33.43 -0.49 -21.22
CA GLU A 304 33.57 -0.54 -22.70
C GLU A 304 35.02 -0.48 -23.23
N ASP A 305 36.02 -1.05 -22.54
CA ASP A 305 37.41 -1.08 -23.07
C ASP A 305 38.23 -2.35 -22.72
N GLU A 306 37.65 -3.56 -22.84
CA GLU A 306 38.39 -4.83 -22.85
C GLU A 306 38.19 -5.63 -24.15
N GLU A 307 38.45 -5.05 -25.32
CA GLU A 307 38.75 -5.83 -26.55
C GLU A 307 39.66 -5.03 -27.51
N GLU A 308 40.93 -4.85 -27.18
CA GLU A 308 41.97 -4.70 -28.20
C GLU A 308 43.19 -5.60 -27.91
N ASP A 309 43.17 -6.77 -28.55
CA ASP A 309 44.34 -7.55 -28.94
C ASP A 309 45.48 -6.63 -29.43
N LYS A 310 46.60 -6.58 -28.70
CA LYS A 310 47.93 -6.33 -29.29
C LYS A 310 49.00 -7.17 -28.60
N ASP A 311 49.41 -8.20 -29.35
CA ASP A 311 50.63 -8.97 -29.18
C ASP A 311 51.89 -8.09 -29.19
N ASP A 312 52.89 -8.57 -28.43
CA ASP A 312 54.35 -8.40 -28.58
C ASP A 312 54.94 -7.01 -28.86
N ASP A 313 55.71 -6.49 -27.91
CA ASP A 313 57.18 -6.58 -28.06
C ASP A 313 57.88 -6.21 -26.74
N GLU A 314 58.87 -7.04 -26.40
CA GLU A 314 59.87 -6.88 -25.36
C GLU A 314 60.69 -5.60 -25.58
N ASP A 315 61.02 -4.87 -24.51
CA ASP A 315 62.44 -4.64 -24.17
C ASP A 315 62.63 -3.83 -22.87
N GLU A 316 63.74 -4.21 -22.24
CA GLU A 316 64.40 -3.75 -21.03
C GLU A 316 64.51 -2.21 -20.89
N ASP A 317 64.41 -1.65 -19.69
CA ASP A 317 65.60 -1.48 -18.83
C ASP A 317 65.35 -0.62 -17.57
N GLU A 318 66.22 -0.89 -16.60
CA GLU A 318 66.46 -0.30 -15.28
C GLU A 318 66.13 1.20 -15.03
N SER A 319 65.64 1.51 -13.83
CA SER A 319 66.53 2.00 -12.75
C SER A 319 65.80 2.62 -11.55
N GLU A 320 66.38 2.34 -10.39
CA GLU A 320 66.07 2.85 -9.06
C GLU A 320 66.16 4.40 -8.97
N ASN A 321 65.27 5.02 -8.18
CA ASN A 321 65.77 5.85 -7.06
C ASN A 321 64.70 6.20 -6.02
N GLU A 322 65.04 5.86 -4.79
CA GLU A 322 64.51 6.41 -3.55
C GLU A 322 64.59 7.94 -3.50
N LYS A 323 63.61 8.59 -2.86
CA LYS A 323 63.90 9.64 -1.85
C LYS A 323 62.68 9.99 -0.99
N LYS A 324 62.67 9.35 0.19
CA LYS A 324 62.04 9.87 1.41
C LYS A 324 62.64 11.24 1.77
N ARG A 325 61.79 12.23 2.07
CA ARG A 325 62.16 13.35 2.95
C ARG A 325 61.03 13.68 3.91
N ALA A 326 61.17 13.14 5.12
CA ALA A 326 60.58 13.68 6.32
C ALA A 326 61.31 14.98 6.71
N ARG A 327 60.56 16.00 7.16
CA ARG A 327 61.12 17.04 8.04
C ARG A 327 60.08 17.52 9.05
N SER A 328 60.22 16.95 10.24
CA SER A 328 59.72 17.48 11.51
C SER A 328 60.28 18.88 11.81
N SER A 329 59.45 19.77 12.35
CA SER A 329 59.92 20.86 13.22
C SER A 329 58.85 21.19 14.28
N LYS A 330 59.20 20.87 15.53
CA LYS A 330 58.47 21.20 16.76
C LYS A 330 59.20 22.34 17.48
N ARG A 331 58.42 23.02 18.34
CA ARG A 331 58.75 23.98 19.43
C ARG A 331 58.64 25.45 18.99
N LYS A 332 58.07 26.37 19.77
CA LYS A 332 57.88 26.41 21.23
C LYS A 332 56.78 27.41 21.61
N SER A 333 56.09 27.11 22.70
CA SER A 333 55.14 27.93 23.45
C SER A 333 55.80 29.10 24.21
N GLU A 334 55.09 30.24 24.31
CA GLU A 334 55.00 31.05 25.54
C GLU A 334 53.74 31.94 25.51
N ALA A 335 53.07 32.05 26.65
CA ALA A 335 51.86 32.82 26.91
C ALA A 335 52.13 33.83 28.04
N PRO A 336 51.12 34.45 28.69
CA PRO A 336 50.28 35.56 28.22
C PRO A 336 50.35 36.76 29.20
N ARG A 337 50.10 38.00 28.75
CA ARG A 337 49.74 39.10 29.67
C ARG A 337 48.78 40.09 29.00
N GLY A 338 47.64 40.32 29.65
CA GLY A 338 46.75 41.44 29.31
C GLY A 338 45.38 41.33 29.97
N ARG A 339 45.23 41.95 31.14
CA ARG A 339 43.97 42.11 31.88
C ARG A 339 42.89 42.77 31.02
N GLY A 340 41.68 42.21 31.01
CA GLY A 340 40.51 42.82 30.39
C GLY A 340 39.21 42.35 31.06
N ARG A 341 38.64 43.24 31.88
CA ARG A 341 37.23 43.46 32.27
C ARG A 341 36.18 42.39 31.88
N PRO A 342 35.30 41.94 32.80
CA PRO A 342 34.21 41.04 32.46
C PRO A 342 33.24 41.73 31.47
N PRO A 343 32.87 41.09 30.34
CA PRO A 343 31.91 41.67 29.42
C PRO A 343 30.52 41.70 30.06
N LYS A 344 29.90 42.88 30.01
CA LYS A 344 28.48 43.09 30.31
C LYS A 344 27.65 42.06 29.54
N LYS A 345 26.68 41.44 30.22
CA LYS A 345 25.65 40.58 29.61
C LYS A 345 25.04 41.30 28.41
N SER A 346 25.31 40.78 27.21
CA SER A 346 24.69 41.26 25.97
C SER A 346 23.19 40.98 26.03
N LYS A 347 22.41 42.00 25.69
CA LYS A 347 20.98 41.92 25.38
C LYS A 347 20.81 40.82 24.32
N SER A 348 19.87 39.89 24.53
CA SER A 348 19.51 38.87 23.55
C SER A 348 19.05 39.54 22.25
N GLU A 349 19.82 39.36 21.18
CA GLU A 349 19.41 39.75 19.83
C GLU A 349 18.17 38.95 19.41
N PRO A 350 17.25 39.53 18.62
CA PRO A 350 16.10 38.83 18.10
C PRO A 350 16.56 37.64 17.24
N ALA A 351 15.88 36.50 17.39
CA ALA A 351 16.20 35.27 16.66
C ALA A 351 16.16 35.52 15.15
N GLN A 352 17.32 35.44 14.50
CA GLN A 352 17.44 35.64 13.04
C GLN A 352 16.86 34.44 12.30
N SER A 353 15.88 34.69 11.41
CA SER A 353 15.42 33.73 10.42
C SER A 353 16.57 33.31 9.51
N ARG A 354 16.59 32.05 9.08
CA ARG A 354 17.62 31.51 8.16
C ARG A 354 16.97 30.98 6.90
N THR A 355 17.44 31.44 5.75
CA THR A 355 17.00 30.99 4.44
C THR A 355 18.06 30.09 3.81
N TYR A 356 17.60 28.99 3.23
CA TYR A 356 18.36 28.02 2.46
C TYR A 356 17.81 27.98 1.04
N LEU A 357 18.71 27.76 0.09
CA LEU A 357 18.39 27.45 -1.30
C LEU A 357 18.25 25.93 -1.43
N LEU A 358 17.43 25.46 -2.37
CA LEU A 358 17.35 24.04 -2.68
C LEU A 358 17.33 23.78 -4.18
N ARG A 359 17.80 22.59 -4.54
CA ARG A 359 17.64 21.95 -5.84
C ARG A 359 16.93 20.62 -5.63
N LEU A 360 15.96 20.26 -6.45
CA LEU A 360 15.24 18.99 -6.31
C LEU A 360 15.14 18.25 -7.63
N LYS A 361 15.21 16.92 -7.56
CA LYS A 361 14.82 16.00 -8.64
C LYS A 361 13.78 15.04 -8.07
N CYS A 362 12.85 14.58 -8.91
CA CYS A 362 11.73 13.78 -8.44
C CYS A 362 11.14 12.89 -9.52
N ARG A 363 10.20 12.04 -9.11
CA ARG A 363 9.29 11.33 -9.99
C ARG A 363 7.85 11.56 -9.56
N GLU A 364 6.97 11.56 -10.55
CA GLU A 364 5.53 11.51 -10.33
C GLU A 364 5.11 10.08 -9.96
N THR A 365 4.20 9.92 -9.00
CA THR A 365 3.88 8.61 -8.38
C THR A 365 2.76 7.83 -9.07
N GLY A 366 2.03 8.44 -10.00
CA GLY A 366 0.97 7.81 -10.79
C GLY A 366 1.49 6.99 -11.97
N GLU A 367 2.17 7.63 -12.92
CA GLU A 367 2.77 7.01 -14.11
C GLU A 367 4.27 6.71 -13.96
N GLY A 368 4.90 7.18 -12.87
CA GLY A 368 6.31 6.94 -12.61
C GLY A 368 7.25 7.80 -13.45
N GLU A 369 6.78 8.94 -13.98
CA GLU A 369 7.60 9.80 -14.81
C GLU A 369 8.68 10.51 -13.99
N ILE A 370 9.95 10.23 -14.30
CA ILE A 370 11.12 10.87 -13.70
C ILE A 370 11.32 12.25 -14.31
N GLN A 371 11.64 13.22 -13.46
CA GLN A 371 12.00 14.59 -13.80
C GLN A 371 13.49 14.76 -13.53
N SER A 372 14.29 14.50 -14.57
CA SER A 372 15.75 14.45 -14.48
C SER A 372 16.39 15.83 -14.33
N GLU A 373 15.76 16.87 -14.88
CA GLU A 373 16.19 18.24 -14.72
C GLU A 373 15.92 18.75 -13.30
N ALA A 374 16.97 19.20 -12.61
CA ALA A 374 16.82 19.69 -11.25
C ALA A 374 16.09 21.04 -11.21
N GLU A 375 15.04 21.11 -10.39
CA GLU A 375 14.22 22.30 -10.13
C GLU A 375 14.75 23.13 -8.96
N GLN A 376 14.32 24.40 -8.86
CA GLN A 376 14.82 25.34 -7.83
C GLN A 376 13.78 25.65 -6.76
N GLY A 377 14.27 25.98 -5.56
CA GLY A 377 13.43 26.49 -4.49
C GLY A 377 14.19 27.14 -3.35
N THR A 378 13.43 27.45 -2.29
CA THR A 378 13.94 28.02 -1.04
C THR A 378 13.19 27.48 0.16
N ILE A 379 13.88 27.39 1.31
CA ILE A 379 13.31 27.09 2.63
C ILE A 379 13.74 28.20 3.59
N THR A 380 12.78 28.82 4.29
CA THR A 380 13.06 29.85 5.30
C THR A 380 12.54 29.41 6.66
N PHE A 381 13.46 29.16 7.59
CA PHE A 381 13.14 28.80 8.98
C PHE A 381 12.66 30.02 9.75
N LYS A 382 11.58 29.82 10.52
CA LYS A 382 10.86 30.91 11.21
C LYS A 382 11.67 31.54 12.33
N ASP A 383 12.56 30.78 12.98
CA ASP A 383 13.40 31.24 14.06
C ASP A 383 14.72 30.46 14.15
N GLY A 384 15.54 30.76 15.16
CA GLY A 384 16.84 30.11 15.37
C GLY A 384 16.77 28.67 15.90
N ASN A 385 15.58 28.14 16.22
CA ASN A 385 15.41 26.76 16.67
C ASN A 385 15.34 25.75 15.51
N LEU A 386 15.11 26.24 14.28
CA LEU A 386 15.04 25.46 13.05
C LEU A 386 14.04 24.29 13.09
N ALA A 387 12.95 24.42 13.86
CA ALA A 387 11.91 23.40 14.01
C ALA A 387 10.70 23.63 13.08
N SER A 388 10.60 24.80 12.46
CA SER A 388 9.55 25.07 11.48
C SER A 388 10.03 26.03 10.39
N PHE A 389 9.50 25.85 9.19
CA PHE A 389 9.86 26.66 8.03
C PHE A 389 8.69 26.89 7.08
N THR A 390 8.86 27.85 6.18
CA THR A 390 8.06 28.00 4.96
C THR A 390 8.99 27.87 3.76
N GLY A 391 8.60 27.07 2.78
CA GLY A 391 9.33 26.86 1.55
C GLY A 391 8.53 27.30 0.32
N LYS A 392 9.24 27.46 -0.79
CA LYS A 392 8.69 27.63 -2.14
C LYS A 392 9.58 26.90 -3.12
N ALA A 393 9.01 26.10 -4.00
CA ALA A 393 9.75 25.40 -5.04
C ALA A 393 8.94 25.30 -6.32
N THR A 394 9.62 25.15 -7.45
CA THR A 394 8.97 24.61 -8.65
C THR A 394 8.78 23.11 -8.45
N LEU A 395 7.53 22.65 -8.57
CA LEU A 395 7.16 21.26 -8.41
C LEU A 395 6.59 20.78 -9.75
N PRO A 396 7.25 19.85 -10.45
CA PRO A 396 6.77 19.33 -11.73
C PRO A 396 5.32 18.85 -11.65
N CYS A 397 4.53 19.10 -12.69
CA CYS A 397 3.09 18.79 -12.78
C CYS A 397 2.16 19.49 -11.77
N VAL A 398 2.69 20.22 -10.77
CA VAL A 398 1.90 21.05 -9.83
C VAL A 398 1.96 22.53 -10.24
N GLY A 399 3.17 23.06 -10.45
CA GLY A 399 3.38 24.43 -10.90
C GLY A 399 4.66 25.09 -10.35
N GLU A 400 4.79 26.39 -10.63
CA GLU A 400 5.95 27.19 -10.24
C GLU A 400 5.76 27.87 -8.88
N ALA A 401 6.85 27.95 -8.11
CA ALA A 401 6.91 28.67 -6.83
C ALA A 401 5.81 28.27 -5.81
N ILE A 402 5.44 26.98 -5.81
CA ILE A 402 4.40 26.41 -4.95
C ILE A 402 4.82 26.53 -3.48
N PRO A 403 3.99 27.16 -2.63
CA PRO A 403 4.29 27.31 -1.22
C PRO A 403 4.03 26.02 -0.45
N PHE A 404 4.95 25.68 0.45
CA PHE A 404 4.78 24.59 1.41
C PHE A 404 5.33 25.01 2.78
N SER A 405 4.95 24.30 3.84
CA SER A 405 5.55 24.51 5.17
C SER A 405 5.93 23.19 5.82
N GLY A 406 6.92 23.24 6.72
CA GLY A 406 7.39 22.07 7.44
C GLY A 406 7.38 22.27 8.95
N ARG A 407 6.99 21.24 9.68
CA ARG A 407 7.04 21.14 11.15
C ARG A 407 7.89 19.93 11.55
N LYS A 408 8.96 20.18 12.30
CA LYS A 408 9.90 19.15 12.71
C LYS A 408 9.30 18.27 13.80
N ILE A 409 9.42 16.96 13.66
CA ILE A 409 8.93 15.97 14.63
C ILE A 409 10.04 15.08 15.20
N SER A 410 11.20 15.03 14.55
CA SER A 410 12.34 14.24 15.00
C SER A 410 13.66 14.93 14.64
N ASP A 411 14.70 14.77 15.47
CA ASP A 411 16.08 15.14 15.11
C ASP A 411 16.80 14.02 14.33
N THR A 412 16.18 12.83 14.25
CA THR A 412 16.69 11.67 13.54
C THR A 412 15.85 11.46 12.28
N PRO A 413 16.40 11.75 11.09
CA PRO A 413 15.68 11.52 9.83
C PRO A 413 15.48 10.02 9.58
N ALA A 414 14.48 9.67 8.79
CA ALA A 414 14.30 8.32 8.25
C ALA A 414 15.50 7.91 7.37
N ALA A 415 15.59 6.65 6.94
CA ALA A 415 16.59 6.19 5.96
C ALA A 415 16.25 6.70 4.55
N PRO A 416 17.25 6.92 3.65
CA PRO A 416 16.96 7.36 2.30
C PRO A 416 16.16 6.30 1.57
N GLU A 417 15.09 6.71 0.91
CA GLU A 417 14.36 5.85 -0.02
C GLU A 417 14.94 5.91 -1.43
N SER A 418 15.62 7.01 -1.75
CA SER A 418 16.22 7.25 -3.07
C SER A 418 17.45 8.13 -2.96
N SER A 419 18.31 8.04 -3.97
CA SER A 419 19.51 8.84 -4.17
C SER A 419 19.28 9.90 -5.26
N TRP A 420 20.21 10.85 -5.41
CA TRP A 420 20.15 11.83 -6.50
C TRP A 420 20.27 11.18 -7.90
N ALA A 421 21.08 10.12 -8.00
CA ALA A 421 21.31 9.36 -9.24
C ALA A 421 20.05 8.59 -9.70
N ASP A 422 19.16 8.21 -8.78
CA ASP A 422 17.89 7.53 -9.11
C ASP A 422 16.95 8.40 -9.98
N PHE A 423 17.26 9.69 -10.11
CA PHE A 423 16.54 10.65 -10.94
C PHE A 423 17.44 11.25 -12.03
N SER A 424 18.46 10.54 -12.49
CA SER A 424 19.31 11.00 -13.59
C SER A 424 18.60 10.94 -14.95
N GLU A 425 19.24 11.52 -15.98
CA GLU A 425 18.76 11.42 -17.36
C GLU A 425 18.74 9.95 -17.83
N ASN A 426 19.74 9.17 -17.42
CA ASN A 426 19.80 7.74 -17.70
C ASN A 426 18.63 7.00 -17.04
N ALA A 427 18.37 7.25 -15.76
CA ALA A 427 17.22 6.67 -15.06
C ALA A 427 15.89 7.04 -15.74
N TYR A 428 15.75 8.30 -16.19
CA TYR A 428 14.60 8.74 -16.98
C TYR A 428 14.47 7.98 -18.30
N GLU A 429 15.56 7.85 -19.06
CA GLU A 429 15.56 7.16 -20.35
C GLU A 429 15.24 5.66 -20.21
N ASP A 430 15.82 4.99 -19.21
CA ASP A 430 15.52 3.60 -18.89
C ASP A 430 14.05 3.41 -18.52
N ALA A 431 13.51 4.27 -17.65
CA ALA A 431 12.09 4.25 -17.28
C ALA A 431 11.17 4.56 -18.46
N ARG A 432 11.60 5.44 -19.39
CA ARG A 432 10.85 5.79 -20.60
C ARG A 432 10.79 4.63 -21.59
N VAL A 433 11.91 3.95 -21.84
CA VAL A 433 11.98 2.78 -22.74
C VAL A 433 11.22 1.59 -22.15
N GLY A 434 11.40 1.32 -20.85
CA GLY A 434 10.75 0.22 -20.14
C GLY A 434 9.22 0.28 -20.13
N ARG A 435 8.61 1.45 -20.34
CA ARG A 435 7.13 1.62 -20.39
C ARG A 435 6.46 1.00 -21.62
N TRP A 436 7.22 0.68 -22.67
CA TRP A 436 6.68 0.21 -23.95
C TRP A 436 6.97 -1.27 -24.28
N HIS A 437 7.58 -2.00 -23.33
CA HIS A 437 7.91 -3.42 -23.44
C HIS A 437 7.17 -4.23 -22.38
#